data_AF-A0A9J6FS05-F1
#
_entry.id   AF-A0A9J6FS05-F1
#
_cell.length_a   1.000
_cell.length_b   1.000
_cell.length_c   1.000
_cell.angle_alpha   90.00
_cell.angle_beta   90.00
_cell.angle_gamma   90.00
#
_symmetry.space_group_name_H-M   'P 1'
#
loop_
_entity.id
_entity.type
_entity.pdbx_description
1 polymer ?
#
loop_
_entity_poly.entity_id
_entity_poly.type
_entity_poly.pdbx_seq_one_letter_code
_entity_poly.pdbx_strand_id
1 'polypeptide(L)'
;MELHDVLKKLIMRLESACLHVVAVITDNHAIKRKMMSLFSAKNEAGIVFSHPANQQQPLFHIVDTVHLFKCIRNNWINQKDENNSFLYPPFESCGSGEDQKASFTFFRKLYQGEQSKLAKVTYDLTYKAVYPSHPERKNVKLVSKVFKALCHQLCHLKRRNCIWLHCSKRQPLLS
;
A
#
# COMPACT_ATOMS: atom_id res chain seq x y z
N MET A 1 -17.60 23.77 8.62
CA MET A 1 -17.88 23.35 10.00
C MET A 1 -19.08 22.41 9.96
N GLU A 2 -18.87 21.15 9.60
CA GLU A 2 -19.99 20.17 9.50
C GLU A 2 -19.56 18.73 9.80
N LEU A 3 -18.48 18.21 9.20
CA LEU A 3 -18.19 16.77 9.31
C LEU A 3 -17.56 16.33 10.64
N HIS A 4 -16.64 17.13 11.21
CA HIS A 4 -16.00 16.82 12.48
C HIS A 4 -17.00 16.82 13.64
N ASP A 5 -17.88 17.81 13.70
CA ASP A 5 -18.89 17.92 14.76
C ASP A 5 -19.91 16.78 14.70
N VAL A 6 -20.30 16.38 13.48
CA VAL A 6 -21.17 15.20 13.27
C VAL A 6 -20.47 13.93 13.76
N LEU A 7 -19.22 13.70 13.38
CA LEU A 7 -18.46 12.53 13.82
C LEU A 7 -18.26 12.52 15.34
N LYS A 8 -17.90 13.65 15.94
CA LYS A 8 -17.75 13.80 17.38
C LYS A 8 -19.05 13.46 18.11
N LYS A 9 -20.19 14.04 17.67
CA LYS A 9 -21.51 13.74 18.24
C LYS A 9 -21.90 12.28 18.09
N LEU A 10 -21.58 11.66 16.95
CA LEU A 10 -21.83 10.24 16.71
C LEU A 10 -21.04 9.37 17.71
N ILE A 11 -19.74 9.63 17.87
CA ILE A 11 -18.89 8.91 18.83
C ILE A 11 -19.47 9.04 20.24
N MET A 12 -19.78 10.26 20.68
CA MET A 12 -20.37 10.51 22.00
C MET A 12 -21.69 9.74 22.22
N ARG A 13 -22.55 9.66 21.19
CA ARG A 13 -23.81 8.90 21.27
C ARG A 13 -23.59 7.40 21.36
N LEU A 14 -22.66 6.85 20.60
CA LEU A 14 -22.31 5.43 20.65
C LEU A 14 -21.76 5.05 22.04
N GLU A 15 -20.87 5.88 22.59
CA GLU A 15 -20.33 5.68 23.94
C GLU A 15 -21.42 5.76 25.02
N SER A 16 -22.36 6.69 24.90
CA SER A 16 -23.50 6.77 25.83
C SER A 16 -24.43 5.56 25.77
N ALA A 17 -24.39 4.80 24.67
CA ALA A 17 -25.09 3.53 24.49
C ALA A 17 -24.21 2.31 24.85
N CYS A 18 -23.08 2.52 25.53
CA CYS A 18 -22.10 1.49 25.87
C CYS A 18 -21.46 0.79 24.65
N LEU A 19 -21.44 1.46 23.49
CA LEU A 19 -20.73 1.00 22.29
C LEU A 19 -19.40 1.74 22.19
N HIS A 20 -18.31 1.08 22.58
CA HIS A 20 -17.00 1.70 22.64
C HIS A 20 -16.38 1.86 21.25
N VAL A 21 -16.01 3.10 20.89
CA VAL A 21 -15.45 3.43 19.58
C VAL A 21 -13.93 3.54 19.67
N VAL A 22 -13.24 2.49 19.23
CA VAL A 22 -11.78 2.47 19.25
C VAL A 22 -11.13 3.13 18.04
N ALA A 23 -11.80 3.14 16.87
CA ALA A 23 -11.18 3.58 15.63
C ALA A 23 -12.18 4.21 14.64
N VAL A 24 -11.68 5.13 13.82
CA VAL A 24 -12.37 5.70 12.66
C VAL A 24 -11.63 5.27 11.40
N ILE A 25 -12.32 4.60 10.49
CA ILE A 25 -11.78 4.19 9.18
C ILE A 25 -12.26 5.16 8.11
N THR A 26 -11.34 5.78 7.37
CA THR A 26 -11.69 6.70 6.28
C THR A 26 -10.94 6.37 4.99
N ASP A 27 -11.44 6.82 3.84
CA ASP A 27 -10.58 6.85 2.65
C ASP A 27 -9.45 7.90 2.79
N ASN A 28 -8.50 7.87 1.86
CA ASN A 28 -7.37 8.79 1.82
C ASN A 28 -7.71 10.16 1.19
N HIS A 29 -8.90 10.71 1.48
CA HIS A 29 -9.30 12.01 0.96
C HIS A 29 -8.83 13.15 1.87
N ALA A 30 -8.35 14.26 1.27
CA ALA A 30 -7.77 15.39 2.02
C ALA A 30 -8.74 15.98 3.06
N ILE A 31 -10.03 16.09 2.70
CA ILE A 31 -11.07 16.58 3.63
C ILE A 31 -11.20 15.66 4.86
N LYS A 32 -11.13 14.34 4.69
CA LYS A 32 -11.26 13.39 5.81
C LYS A 32 -10.02 13.40 6.69
N ARG A 33 -8.83 13.52 6.10
CA ARG A 33 -7.59 13.73 6.87
C ARG A 33 -7.65 15.03 7.68
N LYS A 34 -8.14 16.12 7.08
CA LYS A 34 -8.31 17.40 7.78
C LYS A 34 -9.36 17.32 8.89
N MET A 35 -10.47 16.60 8.66
CA MET A 35 -11.48 16.36 9.69
C MET A 35 -10.90 15.57 10.87
N MET A 36 -10.08 14.53 10.63
CA MET A 36 -9.44 13.78 11.70
C MET A 36 -8.41 14.61 12.45
N SER A 37 -7.67 15.50 11.76
CA SER A 37 -6.69 16.36 12.42
C SER A 37 -7.32 17.28 13.48
N LEU A 38 -8.61 17.62 13.36
CA LEU A 38 -9.35 18.44 14.34
C LEU A 38 -9.57 17.74 15.68
N PHE A 39 -9.30 16.42 15.80
CA PHE A 39 -9.24 15.74 17.09
C PHE A 39 -7.90 15.96 17.82
N SER A 40 -6.89 16.54 17.15
CA SER A 40 -5.65 16.98 17.78
C SER A 40 -5.76 18.44 18.22
N ALA A 41 -5.28 18.75 19.43
CA ALA A 41 -5.24 20.13 19.95
C ALA A 41 -4.45 21.09 19.04
N LYS A 42 -3.46 20.57 18.30
CA LYS A 42 -2.63 21.35 17.36
C LYS A 42 -3.12 21.29 15.92
N ASN A 43 -4.26 20.64 15.66
CA ASN A 43 -4.78 20.38 14.32
C ASN A 43 -3.83 19.61 13.40
N GLU A 44 -2.97 18.77 13.98
CA GLU A 44 -1.95 17.99 13.28
C GLU A 44 -2.54 16.70 12.70
N ALA A 45 -2.05 16.31 11.51
CA ALA A 45 -2.36 15.02 10.94
C ALA A 45 -1.64 13.92 11.74
N GLY A 46 -2.36 12.85 12.06
CA GLY A 46 -1.84 11.75 12.85
C GLY A 46 -2.68 10.50 12.66
N ILE A 47 -2.24 9.42 13.30
CA ILE A 47 -2.93 8.12 13.30
C ILE A 47 -3.54 7.77 14.68
N VAL A 48 -3.20 8.55 15.71
CA VAL A 48 -3.74 8.43 17.06
C VAL A 48 -4.17 9.82 17.53
N PHE A 49 -5.38 9.90 18.08
CA PHE A 49 -5.97 11.12 18.61
C PHE A 49 -6.55 10.88 20.00
N SER A 50 -6.82 11.94 20.75
CA SER A 50 -7.53 11.82 22.04
C SER A 50 -9.00 11.48 21.80
N HIS A 51 -9.51 10.47 22.50
CA HIS A 51 -10.88 10.03 22.34
C HIS A 51 -11.86 11.09 22.89
N PRO A 52 -12.92 11.48 22.14
CA PRO A 52 -13.77 12.62 22.51
C PRO A 52 -14.64 12.37 23.75
N ALA A 53 -14.94 11.12 24.09
CA ALA A 53 -15.68 10.77 25.31
C ALA A 53 -14.77 10.52 26.53
N ASN A 54 -13.49 10.19 26.31
CA ASN A 54 -12.52 9.92 27.36
C ASN A 54 -11.11 10.28 26.88
N GLN A 55 -10.58 11.41 27.34
CA GLN A 55 -9.30 11.93 26.86
C GLN A 55 -8.09 11.03 27.20
N GLN A 56 -8.24 10.09 28.14
CA GLN A 56 -7.18 9.14 28.49
C GLN A 56 -7.08 7.96 27.51
N GLN A 57 -8.08 7.80 26.64
CA GLN A 57 -8.12 6.71 25.67
C GLN A 57 -7.72 7.19 24.26
N PRO A 58 -7.04 6.34 23.48
CA PRO A 58 -6.73 6.64 22.10
C PRO A 58 -7.95 6.41 21.19
N LEU A 59 -8.13 7.32 20.23
CA LEU A 59 -8.95 7.12 19.04
C LEU A 59 -8.03 6.91 17.85
N PHE A 60 -8.05 5.72 17.25
CA PHE A 60 -7.20 5.39 16.11
C PHE A 60 -7.82 5.89 14.79
N HIS A 61 -7.02 6.55 13.96
CA HIS A 61 -7.40 6.86 12.58
C HIS A 61 -6.74 5.87 11.64
N ILE A 62 -7.58 5.10 10.95
CA ILE A 62 -7.14 4.12 9.97
C ILE A 62 -7.55 4.60 8.58
N VAL A 63 -6.58 4.67 7.68
CA VAL A 63 -6.88 4.89 6.27
C VAL A 63 -7.19 3.54 5.63
N ASP A 64 -8.32 3.46 4.92
CA ASP A 64 -8.73 2.25 4.22
C ASP A 64 -7.62 1.79 3.26
N THR A 65 -7.10 0.60 3.55
CA THR A 65 -5.96 -0.01 2.87
C THR A 65 -6.25 -0.26 1.39
N VAL A 66 -7.49 -0.58 1.01
CA VAL A 66 -7.82 -0.78 -0.42
C VAL A 66 -7.80 0.55 -1.19
N HIS A 67 -8.04 1.67 -0.50
CA HIS A 67 -7.86 3.00 -1.07
C HIS A 67 -6.39 3.39 -1.17
N LEU A 68 -5.56 3.03 -0.19
CA LEU A 68 -4.10 3.22 -0.29
C LEU A 68 -3.51 2.49 -1.50
N PHE A 69 -3.86 1.22 -1.71
CA PHE A 69 -3.36 0.48 -2.87
C PHE A 69 -3.85 1.07 -4.20
N LYS A 70 -5.09 1.58 -4.25
CA LYS A 70 -5.59 2.34 -5.42
C LYS A 70 -4.71 3.57 -5.67
N CYS A 71 -4.45 4.37 -4.65
CA CYS A 71 -3.60 5.56 -4.75
C CYS A 71 -2.19 5.20 -5.24
N ILE A 72 -1.54 4.20 -4.63
CA ILE A 72 -0.20 3.74 -5.01
C ILE A 72 -0.19 3.33 -6.49
N ARG A 73 -1.08 2.42 -6.91
CA ARG A 73 -1.14 1.96 -8.31
C ARG A 73 -1.40 3.12 -9.28
N ASN A 74 -2.36 3.98 -8.98
CA ASN A 74 -2.73 5.08 -9.88
C ASN A 74 -1.60 6.12 -9.99
N ASN A 75 -0.95 6.44 -8.87
CA ASN A 75 0.23 7.31 -8.86
C ASN A 75 1.40 6.65 -9.62
N TRP A 76 1.55 5.34 -9.52
CA TRP A 76 2.59 4.58 -10.25
C TRP A 76 2.40 4.71 -11.75
N ILE A 77 1.18 4.43 -12.23
CA ILE A 77 0.81 4.50 -13.66
C ILE A 77 0.95 5.94 -14.21
N ASN A 78 0.78 6.95 -13.35
CA ASN A 78 0.85 8.36 -13.73
C ASN A 78 2.26 8.96 -13.64
N GLN A 79 3.27 8.21 -13.22
CA GLN A 79 4.66 8.70 -13.25
C GLN A 79 5.05 9.03 -14.69
N LYS A 80 5.75 10.14 -14.90
CA LYS A 80 6.00 10.69 -16.25
C LYS A 80 7.21 10.08 -16.96
N ASP A 81 8.05 9.34 -16.24
CA ASP A 81 9.18 8.65 -16.87
C ASP A 81 8.69 7.51 -17.77
N GLU A 82 9.52 7.14 -18.74
CA GLU A 82 9.22 6.08 -19.73
C GLU A 82 8.78 4.76 -19.10
N ASN A 83 9.27 4.49 -17.90
CA ASN A 83 9.05 3.25 -17.18
C ASN A 83 7.97 3.33 -16.10
N ASN A 84 7.32 4.49 -15.96
CA ASN A 84 6.37 4.78 -14.90
C ASN A 84 6.91 4.28 -13.54
N SER A 85 7.95 4.91 -13.02
CA SER A 85 8.76 4.38 -11.94
C SER A 85 8.65 5.19 -10.66
N PHE A 86 8.60 4.49 -9.53
CA PHE A 86 8.79 5.10 -8.23
C PHE A 86 10.23 4.97 -7.77
N LEU A 87 10.71 6.04 -7.12
CA LEU A 87 11.89 6.00 -6.28
C LEU A 87 11.45 5.72 -4.85
N TYR A 88 12.19 4.87 -4.16
CA TYR A 88 11.98 4.57 -2.76
C TYR A 88 13.34 4.42 -2.07
N PRO A 89 13.47 4.87 -0.82
CA PRO A 89 14.74 4.76 -0.11
C PRO A 89 15.12 3.28 0.05
N PRO A 90 16.43 2.96 0.15
CA PRO A 90 16.86 1.61 0.45
C PRO A 90 16.29 1.19 1.81
N PHE A 91 15.77 -0.04 1.86
CA PHE A 91 15.49 -0.69 3.14
C PHE A 91 16.84 -1.02 3.80
N GLU A 92 16.88 -1.10 5.14
CA GLU A 92 18.08 -1.24 6.00
C GLU A 92 19.06 -2.38 5.64
N SER A 93 18.79 -3.16 4.59
CA SER A 93 19.54 -4.33 4.11
C SER A 93 20.11 -4.19 2.69
N CYS A 94 19.89 -3.10 1.96
CA CYS A 94 20.50 -2.86 0.65
C CYS A 94 21.61 -1.82 0.77
N GLY A 95 22.86 -2.27 0.90
CA GLY A 95 24.06 -1.47 1.21
C GLY A 95 24.51 -0.40 0.20
N SER A 96 23.64 0.02 -0.73
CA SER A 96 23.86 1.21 -1.55
C SER A 96 23.02 2.32 -0.95
N GLY A 97 23.62 3.42 -0.49
CA GLY A 97 22.92 4.62 -0.01
C GLY A 97 22.13 5.37 -1.10
N GLU A 98 21.80 4.69 -2.20
CA GLU A 98 21.08 5.21 -3.36
C GLU A 98 19.62 4.76 -3.33
N ASP A 99 18.74 5.67 -3.73
CA ASP A 99 17.31 5.39 -3.92
C ASP A 99 17.11 4.24 -4.91
N GLN A 100 16.30 3.28 -4.49
CA GLN A 100 15.90 2.15 -5.32
C GLN A 100 14.75 2.53 -6.24
N LYS A 101 14.65 1.86 -7.39
CA LYS A 101 13.66 2.16 -8.43
C LYS A 101 12.74 0.98 -8.69
N ALA A 102 11.43 1.21 -8.64
CA ALA A 102 10.40 0.23 -8.99
C ALA A 102 9.59 0.72 -10.20
N SER A 103 9.62 -0.03 -11.30
CA SER A 103 8.95 0.34 -12.55
C SER A 103 7.61 -0.36 -12.73
N PHE A 104 6.59 0.35 -13.22
CA PHE A 104 5.30 -0.27 -13.55
C PHE A 104 5.36 -1.06 -14.88
N THR A 105 6.32 -0.75 -15.77
CA THR A 105 6.50 -1.53 -17.01
C THR A 105 6.91 -2.97 -16.73
N PHE A 106 7.44 -3.28 -15.55
CA PHE A 106 7.61 -4.65 -15.08
C PHE A 106 6.32 -5.47 -15.22
N PHE A 107 5.19 -4.96 -14.75
CA PHE A 107 3.90 -5.67 -14.83
C PHE A 107 3.41 -5.80 -16.27
N ARG A 108 3.65 -4.79 -17.12
CA ARG A 108 3.31 -4.84 -18.55
C ARG A 108 4.11 -5.92 -19.28
N LYS A 109 5.43 -5.99 -19.03
CA LYS A 109 6.33 -7.01 -19.57
C LYS A 109 5.95 -8.41 -19.06
N LEU A 110 5.61 -8.53 -17.77
CA LEU A 110 5.15 -9.78 -17.18
C LEU A 110 3.87 -10.27 -17.87
N TYR A 111 2.89 -9.40 -18.04
CA TYR A 111 1.64 -9.71 -18.75
C TYR A 111 1.90 -10.16 -20.20
N GLN A 112 2.72 -9.43 -20.96
CA GLN A 112 3.06 -9.76 -22.34
C GLN A 112 3.82 -11.09 -22.44
N GLY A 113 4.81 -11.32 -21.57
CA GLY A 113 5.62 -12.53 -21.55
C GLY A 113 4.89 -13.79 -21.07
N GLU A 114 3.69 -13.65 -20.50
CA GLU A 114 2.82 -14.77 -20.13
C GLU A 114 1.66 -15.00 -21.11
N GLN A 115 1.41 -14.10 -22.07
CA GLN A 115 0.29 -14.29 -23.01
C GLN A 115 0.39 -15.58 -23.83
N SER A 116 1.59 -15.92 -24.28
CA SER A 116 1.87 -17.09 -25.11
C SER A 116 2.11 -18.39 -24.32
N LYS A 117 2.09 -18.33 -22.98
CA LYS A 117 2.38 -19.49 -22.13
C LYS A 117 1.10 -20.21 -21.72
N LEU A 118 1.12 -21.54 -21.81
CA LEU A 118 0.03 -22.40 -21.35
C LEU A 118 -0.12 -22.39 -19.82
N ALA A 119 1.00 -22.37 -19.09
CA ALA A 119 1.03 -22.22 -17.64
C ALA A 119 1.50 -20.82 -17.25
N LYS A 120 0.62 -20.05 -16.59
CA LYS A 120 0.87 -18.66 -16.18
C LYS A 120 1.08 -18.58 -14.67
N VAL A 121 2.20 -18.03 -14.23
CA VAL A 121 2.48 -17.79 -12.80
C VAL A 121 1.60 -16.66 -12.27
N THR A 122 1.21 -15.74 -13.14
CA THR A 122 0.31 -14.62 -12.83
C THR A 122 -0.94 -14.63 -13.71
N TYR A 123 -1.66 -15.76 -13.75
CA TYR A 123 -2.89 -15.92 -14.54
C TYR A 123 -3.97 -14.84 -14.27
N ASP A 124 -3.99 -14.28 -13.07
CA ASP A 124 -4.93 -13.23 -12.66
C ASP A 124 -4.61 -11.84 -13.24
N LEU A 125 -3.39 -11.61 -13.72
CA LEU A 125 -2.94 -10.32 -14.24
C LEU A 125 -3.53 -10.08 -15.64
N THR A 126 -4.60 -9.29 -15.69
CA THR A 126 -5.33 -8.98 -16.94
C THR A 126 -4.83 -7.70 -17.60
N TYR A 127 -5.08 -7.52 -18.90
CA TYR A 127 -4.83 -6.26 -19.63
C TYR A 127 -5.34 -5.03 -18.87
N LYS A 128 -6.58 -5.06 -18.38
CA LYS A 128 -7.21 -3.97 -17.62
C LYS A 128 -6.50 -3.63 -16.30
N ALA A 129 -5.73 -4.55 -15.74
CA ALA A 129 -4.95 -4.30 -14.53
C ALA A 129 -3.67 -3.51 -14.82
N VAL A 130 -3.07 -3.70 -16.00
CA VAL A 130 -1.80 -3.08 -16.42
C VAL A 130 -1.99 -1.88 -17.37
N TYR A 131 -3.15 -1.76 -18.01
CA TYR A 131 -3.59 -0.63 -18.83
C TYR A 131 -5.02 -0.19 -18.46
N PRO A 132 -5.27 0.27 -17.23
CA PRO A 132 -6.62 0.65 -16.81
C PRO A 132 -7.07 1.97 -17.44
N SER A 133 -8.29 1.98 -17.99
CA SER A 133 -9.01 3.20 -18.34
C SER A 133 -9.40 4.02 -17.10
N HIS A 134 -9.84 5.27 -17.29
CA HIS A 134 -10.25 6.14 -16.18
C HIS A 134 -11.29 5.51 -15.23
N PRO A 135 -12.38 4.89 -15.72
CA PRO A 135 -13.32 4.18 -14.84
C PRO A 135 -12.68 3.00 -14.12
N GLU A 136 -11.84 2.23 -14.81
CA GLU A 136 -11.18 1.03 -14.28
C GLU A 136 -10.16 1.36 -13.18
N ARG A 137 -9.63 2.58 -13.15
CA ARG A 137 -8.76 3.07 -12.06
C ARG A 137 -9.48 3.14 -10.70
N LYS A 138 -10.81 3.09 -10.66
CA LYS A 138 -11.57 3.00 -9.40
C LYS A 138 -11.79 1.56 -8.94
N ASN A 139 -11.57 0.57 -9.81
CA ASN A 139 -11.85 -0.84 -9.52
C ASN A 139 -10.75 -1.46 -8.65
N VAL A 140 -11.12 -1.78 -7.40
CA VAL A 140 -10.23 -2.40 -6.39
C VAL A 140 -9.78 -3.80 -6.82
N LYS A 141 -10.63 -4.58 -7.50
CA LYS A 141 -10.26 -5.95 -7.94
C LYS A 141 -9.09 -5.92 -8.91
N LEU A 142 -9.01 -4.90 -9.77
CA LEU A 142 -7.88 -4.71 -10.69
C LEU A 142 -6.60 -4.32 -9.95
N VAL A 143 -6.70 -3.58 -8.84
CA VAL A 143 -5.55 -3.26 -7.98
C VAL A 143 -4.99 -4.53 -7.37
N SER A 144 -5.87 -5.36 -6.78
CA SER A 144 -5.45 -6.60 -6.12
C SER A 144 -4.70 -7.54 -7.06
N LYS A 145 -5.06 -7.57 -8.35
CA LYS A 145 -4.35 -8.37 -9.37
C LYS A 145 -2.89 -7.94 -9.56
N VAL A 146 -2.60 -6.64 -9.53
CA VAL A 146 -1.22 -6.11 -9.65
C VAL A 146 -0.39 -6.52 -8.43
N PHE A 147 -0.90 -6.32 -7.22
CA PHE A 147 -0.16 -6.64 -5.99
C PHE A 147 -0.03 -8.16 -5.77
N LYS A 148 -1.02 -8.96 -6.14
CA LYS A 148 -0.89 -10.42 -6.17
C LYS A 148 0.22 -10.88 -7.12
N ALA A 149 0.30 -10.30 -8.32
CA ALA A 149 1.35 -10.60 -9.28
C ALA A 149 2.75 -10.30 -8.70
N LEU A 150 2.89 -9.18 -7.98
CA LEU A 150 4.12 -8.85 -7.27
C LEU A 150 4.48 -9.92 -6.22
N CYS A 151 3.54 -10.29 -5.36
CA CYS A 151 3.73 -11.33 -4.35
C CYS A 151 4.14 -12.68 -4.96
N HIS A 152 3.48 -13.12 -6.03
CA HIS A 152 3.81 -14.37 -6.71
C HIS A 152 5.23 -14.34 -7.29
N GLN A 153 5.63 -13.24 -7.93
CA GLN A 153 6.98 -13.12 -8.51
C GLN A 153 8.05 -13.10 -7.42
N LEU A 154 7.84 -12.39 -6.31
CA LEU A 154 8.77 -12.39 -5.18
C LEU A 154 8.91 -13.78 -4.55
N CYS A 155 7.81 -14.51 -4.37
CA CYS A 155 7.83 -15.90 -3.89
C CYS A 155 8.58 -16.83 -4.84
N HIS A 156 8.37 -16.68 -6.15
CA HIS A 156 9.04 -17.49 -7.17
C HIS A 156 10.55 -17.19 -7.26
N LEU A 157 10.95 -15.92 -7.15
CA LEU A 157 12.35 -15.51 -7.10
C LEU A 157 13.05 -16.00 -5.83
N LYS A 158 12.40 -15.95 -4.66
CA LYS A 158 12.92 -16.56 -3.43
C LYS A 158 13.13 -18.06 -3.60
N ARG A 159 12.18 -18.78 -4.20
CA ARG A 159 12.33 -20.23 -4.49
C ARG A 159 13.48 -20.52 -5.45
N ARG A 160 13.73 -19.67 -6.45
CA ARG A 160 14.88 -19.81 -7.37
C ARG A 160 16.22 -19.52 -6.69
N ASN A 161 16.29 -18.55 -5.78
CA ASN A 161 17.50 -18.24 -5.02
C ASN A 161 17.80 -19.28 -3.92
N CYS A 162 16.80 -20.00 -3.40
CA CYS A 162 17.02 -21.13 -2.49
C CYS A 162 17.67 -22.35 -3.19
N ILE A 163 17.64 -22.44 -4.52
CA ILE A 163 18.28 -23.53 -5.28
C ILE A 163 19.79 -23.26 -5.51
N TRP A 164 20.25 -22.02 -5.31
CA TRP A 164 21.66 -21.62 -5.49
C TRP A 164 22.46 -21.46 -4.18
N LEU A 165 21.87 -21.75 -3.02
CA LEU A 165 22.62 -21.87 -1.75
C LEU A 165 23.36 -23.21 -1.66
N HIS A 166 24.11 -23.56 -2.70
CA HIS A 166 25.31 -24.38 -2.56
C HIS A 166 26.50 -23.51 -2.94
N CYS A 167 26.77 -22.51 -2.10
CA CYS A 167 27.97 -21.70 -2.22
C CYS A 167 29.17 -22.55 -1.81
N SER A 168 30.13 -22.59 -2.72
CA SER A 168 31.37 -23.36 -2.70
C SER A 168 32.18 -23.15 -1.42
N LYS A 169 32.95 -24.19 -1.10
CA LYS A 169 33.76 -24.35 0.10
C LYS A 169 34.66 -23.14 0.36
N ARG A 170 34.72 -22.74 1.64
CA ARG A 170 35.78 -21.88 2.20
C ARG A 170 37.15 -22.45 1.80
N GLN A 171 38.01 -21.63 1.19
CA GLN A 171 39.46 -21.83 1.33
C GLN A 171 39.89 -21.27 2.70
N PRO A 172 40.64 -22.02 3.52
CA PRO A 172 41.22 -21.49 4.74
C PRO A 172 42.41 -20.59 4.41
N LEU A 173 42.44 -19.41 5.02
CA LEU A 173 43.62 -18.55 5.10
C LEU A 173 44.68 -19.30 5.93
N LEU A 174 45.81 -19.65 5.31
CA LEU A 174 47.04 -19.99 6.02
C LEU A 174 47.74 -18.68 6.37
N SER A 175 48.01 -18.52 7.66
CA SER A 175 48.98 -17.57 8.24
C SER A 175 50.40 -17.90 7.82
#